data_AF-A0A7W7NX98-F1
#
_entry.id   AF-A0A7W7NX98-F1
#
_cell.length_a   1.000
_cell.length_b   1.000
_cell.length_c   1.000
_cell.angle_alpha   90.00
_cell.angle_beta   90.00
_cell.angle_gamma   90.00
#
_symmetry.space_group_name_H-M   'P 1'
#
loop_
_entity.id
_entity.type
_entity.pdbx_description
1 polymer ?
#
loop_
_entity_poly.entity_id
_entity_poly.type
_entity_poly.pdbx_seq_one_letter_code
_entity_poly.pdbx_strand_id
1 'polypeptide(L)'
;MGTLHDEWMEAIRAGNHERAWALNARQAALRPLAERDNPALPYHLRWVWDMAPVDGCDVLVRCYHGLGDTIQFLRFLPELRRRARSVTLEIQPRLIPLLPANIADRVVPFDPAHPLAPAERDVEIMELSFALRVPPSECAPPYLHVKPSDLPSGTIGLCCSSGDWDAQRSISPDLLGPLLTGRECVTLDAQATTLPVRNPQGCSFDMAETAALVAGCALIITVDTMIAHLAGALGKPVWLLLKHAPDWRWAPETGRSEWYPSARLYAQPAPGDWAGAVAALAHDLDLTFPLQPEFAR
;
A
#
# COMPACT_ATOMS: atom_id res chain seq x y z
N MET A 1 -21.77 -10.24 13.82
CA MET A 1 -20.80 -9.42 13.06
C MET A 1 -20.72 -9.81 11.58
N GLY A 2 -21.10 -11.02 11.15
CA GLY A 2 -20.92 -11.51 9.76
C GLY A 2 -22.10 -11.33 8.79
N THR A 3 -22.54 -10.09 8.55
CA THR A 3 -23.34 -9.79 7.33
C THR A 3 -22.91 -8.45 6.76
N LEU A 4 -22.87 -7.41 7.58
CA LEU A 4 -22.51 -6.06 7.14
C LEU A 4 -21.04 -5.95 6.71
N HIS A 5 -20.11 -6.62 7.42
CA HIS A 5 -18.70 -6.67 7.03
C HIS A 5 -18.49 -7.45 5.74
N ASP A 6 -19.20 -8.57 5.56
CA ASP A 6 -19.08 -9.41 4.37
C ASP A 6 -19.67 -8.70 3.15
N GLU A 7 -20.84 -8.05 3.29
CA GLU A 7 -21.42 -7.18 2.27
C GLU A 7 -20.51 -6.01 1.90
N TRP A 8 -19.80 -5.46 2.89
CA TRP A 8 -18.85 -4.37 2.65
C TRP A 8 -17.61 -4.88 1.91
N MET A 9 -17.06 -6.03 2.30
CA MET A 9 -15.92 -6.66 1.62
C MET A 9 -16.27 -7.05 0.18
N GLU A 10 -17.47 -7.58 -0.07
CA GLU A 10 -17.95 -7.87 -1.41
C GLU A 10 -18.05 -6.58 -2.24
N ALA A 11 -18.65 -5.53 -1.69
CA ALA A 11 -18.81 -4.25 -2.37
C ALA A 11 -17.46 -3.61 -2.74
N ILE A 12 -16.51 -3.54 -1.80
CA ILE A 12 -15.23 -2.89 -2.04
C ILE A 12 -14.35 -3.67 -3.02
N ARG A 13 -14.38 -5.01 -2.98
CA ARG A 13 -13.64 -5.85 -3.95
C ARG A 13 -14.21 -5.80 -5.35
N ALA A 14 -15.52 -5.63 -5.46
CA ALA A 14 -16.19 -5.43 -6.74
C ALA A 14 -16.03 -4.00 -7.31
N GLY A 15 -15.32 -3.11 -6.61
CA GLY A 15 -15.19 -1.70 -6.97
C GLY A 15 -16.49 -0.90 -6.84
N ASN A 16 -17.49 -1.41 -6.10
CA ASN A 16 -18.73 -0.71 -5.82
C ASN A 16 -18.58 0.23 -4.61
N HIS A 17 -17.82 1.30 -4.82
CA HIS A 17 -17.48 2.28 -3.78
C HIS A 17 -18.73 2.95 -3.19
N GLU A 18 -19.75 3.25 -3.99
CA GLU A 18 -21.00 3.83 -3.48
C GLU A 18 -21.69 2.93 -2.44
N ARG A 19 -21.77 1.62 -2.72
CA ARG A 19 -22.31 0.66 -1.75
C ARG A 19 -21.40 0.54 -0.52
N ALA A 20 -20.09 0.44 -0.72
CA ALA A 20 -19.13 0.35 0.39
C ALA A 20 -19.22 1.57 1.31
N TRP A 21 -19.32 2.78 0.74
CA TRP A 21 -19.51 4.03 1.47
C TRP A 21 -20.85 4.11 2.18
N ALA A 22 -21.94 3.62 1.58
CA ALA A 22 -23.23 3.53 2.25
C ALA A 22 -23.19 2.61 3.48
N LEU A 23 -22.46 1.49 3.40
CA LEU A 23 -22.24 0.58 4.52
C LEU A 23 -21.33 1.21 5.60
N ASN A 24 -20.28 1.93 5.19
CA ASN A 24 -19.44 2.71 6.10
C ASN A 24 -20.27 3.77 6.85
N ALA A 25 -21.17 4.47 6.18
CA ALA A 25 -22.05 5.46 6.80
C ALA A 25 -22.95 4.83 7.88
N ARG A 26 -23.51 3.66 7.57
CA ARG A 26 -24.32 2.89 8.55
C ARG A 26 -23.49 2.49 9.76
N GLN A 27 -22.26 2.01 9.54
CA GLN A 27 -21.36 1.62 10.63
C GLN A 27 -20.93 2.84 11.47
N ALA A 28 -20.62 3.97 10.83
CA ALA A 28 -20.21 5.19 11.51
C ALA A 28 -21.35 5.80 12.36
N ALA A 29 -22.61 5.72 11.89
CA ALA A 29 -23.77 6.20 12.63
C ALA A 29 -24.03 5.46 13.96
N LEU A 30 -23.42 4.28 14.15
CA LEU A 30 -23.50 3.51 15.39
C LEU A 30 -22.43 3.91 16.42
N ARG A 31 -21.43 4.72 16.03
CA ARG A 31 -20.33 5.12 16.92
C ARG A 31 -20.80 6.17 17.93
N PRO A 32 -20.64 5.97 19.25
CA PRO A 32 -20.99 6.98 20.23
C PRO A 32 -20.05 8.19 20.10
N LEU A 33 -20.56 9.40 19.85
CA LEU A 33 -19.73 10.60 19.71
C LEU A 33 -18.81 10.88 20.92
N ALA A 34 -19.23 10.46 22.13
CA ALA A 34 -18.43 10.58 23.34
C ALA A 34 -17.16 9.71 23.34
N GLU A 35 -17.08 8.70 22.47
CA GLU A 35 -15.92 7.82 22.30
C GLU A 35 -15.01 8.24 21.14
N ARG A 36 -15.32 9.36 20.48
CA ARG A 36 -14.47 9.93 19.42
C ARG A 36 -13.08 10.25 19.97
N ASP A 37 -12.05 9.81 19.26
CA ASP A 37 -10.64 9.95 19.63
C ASP A 37 -10.34 9.58 21.11
N ASN A 38 -10.94 8.48 21.59
CA ASN A 38 -10.79 8.07 22.99
C ASN A 38 -9.32 7.77 23.35
N PRO A 39 -8.70 8.54 24.27
CA PRO A 39 -7.29 8.37 24.62
C PRO A 39 -6.96 7.05 25.32
N ALA A 40 -7.97 6.36 25.86
CA ALA A 40 -7.81 5.05 26.49
C ALA A 40 -7.59 3.91 25.47
N LEU A 41 -7.85 4.16 24.18
CA LEU A 41 -7.63 3.20 23.11
C LEU A 41 -6.26 3.39 22.45
N PRO A 42 -5.60 2.31 21.98
CA PRO A 42 -4.53 2.40 21.01
C PRO A 42 -4.95 3.21 19.78
N TYR A 43 -4.05 4.01 19.21
CA TYR A 43 -4.37 4.90 18.06
C TYR A 43 -5.04 4.19 16.89
N HIS A 44 -4.57 3.00 16.53
CA HIS A 44 -5.15 2.20 15.44
C HIS A 44 -6.58 1.70 15.70
N LEU A 45 -7.11 1.87 16.92
CA LEU A 45 -8.51 1.59 17.26
C LEU A 45 -9.34 2.86 17.43
N ARG A 46 -8.72 4.04 17.31
CA ARG A 46 -9.42 5.33 17.41
C ARG A 46 -10.02 5.72 16.07
N TRP A 47 -11.09 6.47 16.14
CA TRP A 47 -11.70 7.14 15.01
C TRP A 47 -11.82 8.63 15.31
N VAL A 48 -11.50 9.47 14.33
CA VAL A 48 -11.40 10.92 14.49
C VAL A 48 -12.38 11.69 13.64
N TRP A 49 -12.88 11.11 12.54
CA TRP A 49 -13.84 11.76 11.67
C TRP A 49 -15.27 11.58 12.16
N ASP A 50 -16.02 12.67 12.25
CA ASP A 50 -17.41 12.72 12.70
C ASP A 50 -18.42 12.67 11.56
N MET A 51 -18.03 12.18 10.38
CA MET A 51 -18.85 12.12 9.16
C MET A 51 -19.23 13.48 8.57
N ALA A 52 -18.74 14.59 9.13
CA ALA A 52 -19.09 15.90 8.62
C ALA A 52 -18.30 16.27 7.35
N PRO A 53 -18.86 17.14 6.48
CA PRO A 53 -18.19 17.57 5.26
C PRO A 53 -16.85 18.26 5.52
N VAL A 54 -15.90 18.03 4.61
CA VAL A 54 -14.52 18.60 4.66
C VAL A 54 -14.34 19.80 3.73
N ASP A 55 -15.27 20.04 2.80
CA ASP A 55 -15.20 21.11 1.81
C ASP A 55 -15.22 22.49 2.49
N GLY A 56 -14.25 23.36 2.16
CA GLY A 56 -14.13 24.71 2.70
C GLY A 56 -13.65 24.82 4.16
N CYS A 57 -13.30 23.70 4.79
CA CYS A 57 -12.80 23.64 6.18
C CYS A 57 -11.27 23.59 6.25
N ASP A 58 -10.72 23.91 7.43
CA ASP A 58 -9.34 23.59 7.79
C ASP A 58 -9.25 22.11 8.25
N VAL A 59 -8.63 21.26 7.43
CA VAL A 59 -8.64 19.81 7.62
C VAL A 59 -7.30 19.31 8.15
N LEU A 60 -7.33 18.60 9.28
CA LEU A 60 -6.24 17.79 9.80
C LEU A 60 -6.42 16.34 9.34
N VAL A 61 -5.54 15.89 8.45
CA VAL A 61 -5.43 14.48 8.03
C VAL A 61 -4.46 13.76 8.96
N ARG A 62 -4.91 12.67 9.57
CA ARG A 62 -4.12 11.89 10.52
C ARG A 62 -3.73 10.53 9.94
N CYS A 63 -2.44 10.20 10.00
CA CYS A 63 -1.88 8.95 9.48
C CYS A 63 -1.21 8.16 10.60
N TYR A 64 -2.00 7.34 11.30
CA TYR A 64 -1.53 6.57 12.47
C TYR A 64 -1.66 5.04 12.30
N HIS A 65 -2.01 4.55 11.10
CA HIS A 65 -1.99 3.14 10.74
C HIS A 65 -0.64 2.71 10.12
N GLY A 66 -0.62 1.64 9.32
CA GLY A 66 0.58 1.14 8.69
C GLY A 66 1.13 2.09 7.62
N LEU A 67 2.43 2.01 7.34
CA LEU A 67 3.06 2.83 6.28
C LEU A 67 2.42 2.57 4.91
N GLY A 68 2.07 1.31 4.62
CA GLY A 68 1.38 0.93 3.38
C GLY A 68 0.02 1.60 3.23
N ASP A 69 -0.74 1.72 4.33
CA ASP A 69 -2.04 2.39 4.35
C ASP A 69 -1.90 3.87 4.01
N THR A 70 -0.96 4.54 4.67
CA THR A 70 -0.65 5.94 4.38
C THR A 70 -0.26 6.11 2.91
N ILE A 71 0.68 5.30 2.40
CA ILE A 71 1.12 5.39 1.01
C ILE A 71 -0.04 5.14 0.04
N GLN A 72 -0.92 4.19 0.32
CA GLN A 72 -2.08 3.92 -0.53
C GLN A 72 -3.01 5.13 -0.61
N PHE A 73 -3.33 5.75 0.53
CA PHE A 73 -4.35 6.79 0.59
C PHE A 73 -3.82 8.22 0.39
N LEU A 74 -2.50 8.43 0.37
CA LEU A 74 -1.90 9.70 -0.08
C LEU A 74 -2.44 10.18 -1.44
N ARG A 75 -2.89 9.24 -2.30
CA ARG A 75 -3.53 9.52 -3.60
C ARG A 75 -4.69 10.51 -3.53
N PHE A 76 -5.39 10.59 -2.40
CA PHE A 76 -6.59 11.42 -2.26
C PHE A 76 -6.28 12.84 -1.80
N LEU A 77 -5.04 13.11 -1.34
CA LEU A 77 -4.67 14.45 -0.86
C LEU A 77 -4.76 15.54 -1.93
N PRO A 78 -4.38 15.33 -3.21
CA PRO A 78 -4.59 16.34 -4.24
C PRO A 78 -6.06 16.78 -4.37
N GLU A 79 -6.99 15.82 -4.28
CA GLU A 79 -8.42 16.13 -4.36
C GLU A 79 -8.94 16.79 -3.08
N LEU A 80 -8.48 16.36 -1.90
CA LEU A 80 -8.78 17.06 -0.64
C LEU A 80 -8.30 18.51 -0.70
N ARG A 81 -7.08 18.76 -1.16
CA ARG A 81 -6.52 20.13 -1.29
C ARG A 81 -7.34 21.03 -2.20
N ARG A 82 -8.00 20.46 -3.22
CA ARG A 82 -8.85 21.22 -4.13
C ARG A 82 -10.15 21.67 -3.46
N ARG A 83 -10.64 20.93 -2.46
CA ARG A 83 -11.93 21.17 -1.79
C ARG A 83 -11.81 21.84 -0.43
N ALA A 84 -10.80 21.50 0.35
CA ALA A 84 -10.54 22.06 1.67
C ALA A 84 -10.00 23.49 1.58
N ARG A 85 -10.17 24.27 2.65
CA ARG A 85 -9.54 25.60 2.78
C ARG A 85 -8.05 25.47 3.06
N SER A 86 -7.68 24.54 3.93
CA SER A 86 -6.31 24.18 4.20
C SER A 86 -6.21 22.70 4.61
N VAL A 87 -5.05 22.10 4.38
CA VAL A 87 -4.73 20.72 4.73
C VAL A 87 -3.47 20.70 5.59
N THR A 88 -3.60 20.26 6.83
CA THR A 88 -2.47 19.82 7.67
C THR A 88 -2.39 18.31 7.63
N LEU A 89 -1.22 17.76 7.30
CA LEU A 89 -0.95 16.34 7.24
C LEU A 89 -0.08 15.93 8.43
N GLU A 90 -0.65 15.20 9.38
CA GLU A 90 0.06 14.57 10.50
C GLU A 90 0.42 13.13 10.11
N ILE A 91 1.72 12.89 9.83
CA ILE A 91 2.18 11.68 9.13
C ILE A 91 3.39 11.02 9.78
N GLN A 92 3.51 9.69 9.67
CA GLN A 92 4.68 8.96 10.14
C GLN A 92 5.98 9.59 9.60
N PRO A 93 6.96 9.95 10.46
CA PRO A 93 8.15 10.74 10.06
C PRO A 93 8.94 10.12 8.91
N ARG A 94 8.96 8.78 8.84
CA ARG A 94 9.69 8.03 7.82
C ARG A 94 9.17 8.28 6.40
N LEU A 95 7.91 8.68 6.23
CA LEU A 95 7.33 8.93 4.90
C LEU A 95 7.53 10.37 4.42
N ILE A 96 7.88 11.30 5.31
CA ILE A 96 8.05 12.72 4.98
C ILE A 96 9.03 12.94 3.81
N PRO A 97 10.20 12.26 3.73
CA PRO A 97 11.12 12.43 2.61
C PRO A 97 10.57 12.04 1.23
N LEU A 98 9.47 11.27 1.19
CA LEU A 98 8.84 10.84 -0.07
C LEU A 98 7.78 11.82 -0.58
N LEU A 99 7.35 12.75 0.27
CA LEU A 99 6.19 13.59 -0.02
C LEU A 99 6.52 14.66 -1.08
N PRO A 100 5.65 14.85 -2.08
CA PRO A 100 5.71 16.03 -2.94
C PRO A 100 5.57 17.31 -2.10
N ALA A 101 6.31 18.36 -2.46
CA ALA A 101 6.36 19.61 -1.69
C ALA A 101 4.98 20.28 -1.50
N ASN A 102 4.03 20.05 -2.42
CA ASN A 102 2.70 20.64 -2.43
C ASN A 102 1.60 19.66 -1.99
N ILE A 103 1.94 18.55 -1.33
CA ILE A 103 0.96 17.53 -0.92
C ILE A 103 0.00 18.01 0.18
N ALA A 104 0.41 19.02 0.97
CA ALA A 104 -0.36 19.64 2.05
C ALA A 104 0.15 21.08 2.30
N ASP A 105 -0.61 21.91 3.01
CA ASP A 105 -0.17 23.27 3.39
C ASP A 105 0.80 23.23 4.57
N ARG A 106 0.65 22.20 5.42
CA ARG A 106 1.54 21.91 6.53
C ARG A 106 1.72 20.41 6.67
N VAL A 107 2.96 19.96 6.80
CA VAL A 107 3.28 18.57 7.15
C VAL A 107 3.88 18.54 8.55
N VAL A 108 3.39 17.67 9.41
CA VAL A 108 3.84 17.51 10.79
C VAL A 108 4.15 16.03 11.04
N PRO A 109 5.30 15.70 11.65
CA PRO A 109 5.58 14.32 12.07
C PRO A 109 4.56 13.87 13.11
N PHE A 110 3.93 12.73 12.88
CA PHE A 110 3.05 12.09 13.86
C PHE A 110 3.88 11.62 15.05
N ASP A 111 3.53 12.14 16.23
CA ASP A 111 4.08 11.73 17.51
C ASP A 111 2.92 11.26 18.41
N PRO A 112 2.80 9.96 18.72
CA PRO A 112 1.72 9.46 19.56
C PRO A 112 1.77 10.02 20.98
N ALA A 113 2.92 10.49 21.47
CA ALA A 113 3.05 11.14 22.77
C ALA A 113 2.57 12.60 22.75
N HIS A 114 2.64 13.26 21.59
CA HIS A 114 2.30 14.68 21.42
C HIS A 114 1.47 14.90 20.14
N PRO A 115 0.26 14.33 20.06
CA PRO A 115 -0.58 14.52 18.89
C PRO A 115 -0.98 15.99 18.73
N LEU A 116 -1.21 16.41 17.49
CA LEU A 116 -1.82 17.70 17.23
C LEU A 116 -3.22 17.78 17.84
N ALA A 117 -3.55 18.96 18.36
CA ALA A 117 -4.91 19.30 18.74
C ALA A 117 -5.84 19.20 17.50
N PRO A 118 -7.12 18.82 17.70
CA PRO A 118 -8.09 18.78 16.61
C PRO A 118 -8.19 20.10 15.85
N ALA A 119 -8.42 20.02 14.54
CA ALA A 119 -8.70 21.16 13.67
C ALA A 119 -10.22 21.38 13.54
N GLU A 120 -10.63 22.21 12.57
CA GLU A 120 -12.06 22.34 12.23
C GLU A 120 -12.65 21.00 11.77
N ARG A 121 -11.87 20.23 11.00
CA ARG A 121 -12.16 18.85 10.63
C ARG A 121 -10.95 17.96 10.84
N ASP A 122 -11.17 16.83 11.49
CA ASP A 122 -10.19 15.75 11.59
C ASP A 122 -10.67 14.59 10.72
N VAL A 123 -9.76 13.99 9.94
CA VAL A 123 -10.05 12.81 9.13
C VAL A 123 -8.85 11.86 9.17
N GLU A 124 -9.12 10.58 9.34
CA GLU A 124 -8.09 9.55 9.19
C GLU A 124 -7.85 9.29 7.69
N ILE A 125 -6.60 9.07 7.28
CA ILE A 125 -6.23 9.04 5.86
C ILE A 125 -6.97 7.95 5.05
N MET A 126 -7.25 6.78 5.63
CA MET A 126 -8.01 5.69 4.99
C MET A 126 -9.51 6.01 4.84
N GLU A 127 -10.04 7.00 5.55
CA GLU A 127 -11.41 7.49 5.39
C GLU A 127 -11.56 8.48 4.22
N LEU A 128 -10.48 8.96 3.61
CA LEU A 128 -10.52 10.03 2.60
C LEU A 128 -11.34 9.69 1.35
N SER A 129 -11.22 8.47 0.83
CA SER A 129 -12.02 8.05 -0.33
C SER A 129 -13.52 8.20 -0.04
N PHE A 130 -13.92 7.85 1.18
CA PHE A 130 -15.30 7.94 1.64
C PHE A 130 -15.73 9.37 1.97
N ALA A 131 -14.87 10.15 2.65
CA ALA A 131 -15.13 11.54 2.97
C ALA A 131 -15.28 12.42 1.73
N LEU A 132 -14.48 12.15 0.69
CA LEU A 132 -14.52 12.90 -0.58
C LEU A 132 -15.53 12.32 -1.58
N ARG A 133 -15.99 11.08 -1.38
CA ARG A 133 -16.78 10.32 -2.37
C ARG A 133 -16.05 10.22 -3.70
N VAL A 134 -14.77 9.83 -3.63
CA VAL A 134 -13.90 9.69 -4.79
C VAL A 134 -13.30 8.28 -4.79
N PRO A 135 -13.56 7.47 -5.82
CA PRO A 135 -12.99 6.13 -5.92
C PRO A 135 -11.49 6.21 -6.31
N PRO A 136 -10.70 5.16 -6.03
CA PRO A 136 -9.28 5.12 -6.38
C PRO A 136 -8.99 5.29 -7.88
N SER A 137 -9.94 4.93 -8.75
CA SER A 137 -9.82 5.07 -10.22
C SER A 137 -9.74 6.52 -10.69
N GLU A 138 -10.27 7.48 -9.91
CA GLU A 138 -10.18 8.91 -10.18
C GLU A 138 -8.91 9.56 -9.60
N CYS A 139 -8.14 8.82 -8.80
CA CYS A 139 -6.87 9.25 -8.20
C CYS A 139 -5.75 8.27 -8.57
N ALA A 140 -5.52 8.12 -9.88
CA ALA A 140 -4.59 7.14 -10.41
C ALA A 140 -3.11 7.47 -10.10
N PRO A 141 -2.25 6.46 -9.89
CA PRO A 141 -0.79 6.65 -9.85
C PRO A 141 -0.18 7.10 -11.20
N PRO A 142 1.05 7.63 -11.21
CA PRO A 142 1.91 7.87 -10.05
C PRO A 142 1.50 9.14 -9.29
N TYR A 143 1.56 9.07 -7.96
CA TYR A 143 1.37 10.22 -7.07
C TYR A 143 2.55 10.42 -6.11
N LEU A 144 3.57 9.58 -6.21
CA LEU A 144 4.89 9.78 -5.62
C LEU A 144 5.94 9.82 -6.73
N HIS A 145 6.97 10.63 -6.53
CA HIS A 145 8.07 10.77 -7.47
C HIS A 145 9.40 10.84 -6.72
N VAL A 146 10.30 9.93 -7.06
CA VAL A 146 11.66 9.88 -6.51
C VAL A 146 12.67 9.68 -7.63
N LYS A 147 13.91 10.08 -7.39
CA LYS A 147 15.00 9.76 -8.30
C LYS A 147 15.28 8.25 -8.23
N PRO A 148 15.25 7.51 -9.34
CA PRO A 148 15.57 6.08 -9.33
C PRO A 148 17.05 5.84 -9.02
N SER A 149 17.32 4.74 -8.32
CA SER A 149 18.67 4.19 -8.20
C SER A 149 19.20 3.75 -9.56
N ASP A 150 20.50 3.88 -9.76
CA ASP A 150 21.17 3.41 -10.98
C ASP A 150 21.30 1.88 -10.93
N LEU A 151 20.38 1.19 -11.61
CA LEU A 151 20.30 -0.26 -11.68
C LEU A 151 20.37 -0.72 -13.14
N PRO A 152 20.93 -1.91 -13.42
CA PRO A 152 20.89 -2.48 -14.76
C PRO A 152 19.47 -2.57 -15.30
N SER A 153 19.33 -2.31 -16.61
CA SER A 153 18.06 -2.43 -17.31
C SER A 153 17.45 -3.82 -17.08
N GLY A 154 16.17 -3.86 -16.72
CA GLY A 154 15.45 -5.12 -16.47
C GLY A 154 15.57 -5.67 -15.04
N THR A 155 16.22 -4.95 -14.12
CA THR A 155 16.36 -5.42 -12.73
C THR A 155 15.01 -5.64 -12.05
N ILE A 156 14.83 -6.77 -11.39
CA ILE A 156 13.63 -7.15 -10.64
C ILE A 156 13.86 -6.88 -9.15
N GLY A 157 12.95 -6.14 -8.51
CA GLY A 157 12.94 -5.93 -7.06
C GLY A 157 12.07 -6.96 -6.35
N LEU A 158 12.54 -7.55 -5.26
CA LEU A 158 11.87 -8.65 -4.56
C LEU A 158 11.61 -8.35 -3.09
N CYS A 159 10.40 -8.56 -2.59
CA CYS A 159 10.14 -8.56 -1.15
C CYS A 159 9.24 -9.75 -0.76
N CYS A 160 9.81 -10.65 0.04
CA CYS A 160 9.20 -11.91 0.43
C CYS A 160 8.58 -11.85 1.83
N SER A 161 8.98 -10.86 2.63
CA SER A 161 8.62 -10.74 4.04
C SER A 161 7.57 -9.67 4.26
N SER A 162 6.56 -10.01 5.05
CA SER A 162 5.61 -9.06 5.59
C SER A 162 6.12 -8.48 6.92
N GLY A 163 5.47 -7.41 7.40
CA GLY A 163 5.66 -6.97 8.77
C GLY A 163 5.05 -7.95 9.79
N ASP A 164 5.26 -7.64 11.06
CA ASP A 164 4.88 -8.51 12.20
C ASP A 164 3.37 -8.69 12.39
N TRP A 165 2.55 -7.89 11.72
CA TRP A 165 1.09 -7.90 11.86
C TRP A 165 0.44 -9.20 11.37
N ASP A 166 0.93 -9.75 10.25
CA ASP A 166 0.33 -10.92 9.61
C ASP A 166 1.39 -11.74 8.88
N ALA A 167 2.09 -12.59 9.64
CA ALA A 167 3.16 -13.46 9.14
C ALA A 167 2.69 -14.42 8.02
N GLN A 168 1.39 -14.69 7.89
CA GLN A 168 0.86 -15.56 6.83
C GLN A 168 1.00 -14.96 5.43
N ARG A 169 1.31 -13.66 5.32
CA ARG A 169 1.59 -12.99 4.05
C ARG A 169 3.01 -13.28 3.55
N SER A 170 3.91 -13.70 4.43
CA SER A 170 5.30 -13.98 4.05
C SER A 170 5.41 -15.29 3.27
N ILE A 171 6.33 -15.32 2.31
CA ILE A 171 6.69 -16.50 1.53
C ILE A 171 8.14 -16.87 1.80
N SER A 172 8.44 -18.18 1.80
CA SER A 172 9.83 -18.63 1.85
C SER A 172 10.61 -18.13 0.63
N PRO A 173 11.75 -17.44 0.80
CA PRO A 173 12.62 -17.04 -0.30
C PRO A 173 12.99 -18.20 -1.24
N ASP A 174 13.13 -19.42 -0.71
CA ASP A 174 13.53 -20.61 -1.49
C ASP A 174 12.56 -20.91 -2.65
N LEU A 175 11.28 -20.56 -2.51
CA LEU A 175 10.29 -20.73 -3.59
C LEU A 175 10.53 -19.76 -4.75
N LEU A 176 11.12 -18.60 -4.49
CA LEU A 176 11.41 -17.60 -5.51
C LEU A 176 12.79 -17.78 -6.13
N GLY A 177 13.75 -18.36 -5.41
CA GLY A 177 15.14 -18.57 -5.87
C GLY A 177 15.28 -19.06 -7.32
N PRO A 178 14.58 -20.13 -7.74
CA PRO A 178 14.63 -20.63 -9.12
C PRO A 178 14.19 -19.61 -10.18
N LEU A 179 13.28 -18.69 -9.83
CA LEU A 179 12.81 -17.65 -10.76
C LEU A 179 13.86 -16.57 -11.02
N LEU A 180 14.85 -16.44 -10.14
CA LEU A 180 15.81 -15.34 -10.17
C LEU A 180 17.11 -15.72 -10.87
N THR A 181 17.38 -17.02 -11.03
CA THR A 181 18.58 -17.51 -11.70
C THR A 181 18.66 -16.95 -13.13
N GLY A 182 19.79 -16.30 -13.45
CA GLY A 182 20.00 -15.68 -14.77
C GLY A 182 19.26 -14.35 -14.99
N ARG A 183 18.69 -13.76 -13.94
CA ARG A 183 18.04 -12.44 -13.98
C ARG A 183 18.73 -11.45 -13.05
N GLU A 184 18.72 -10.18 -13.45
CA GLU A 184 19.19 -9.09 -12.61
C GLU A 184 18.18 -8.82 -11.49
N CYS A 185 18.58 -8.98 -10.23
CA CYS A 185 17.67 -8.90 -9.10
C CYS A 185 18.24 -8.10 -7.92
N VAL A 186 17.37 -7.42 -7.17
CA VAL A 186 17.64 -6.81 -5.88
C VAL A 186 16.61 -7.26 -4.85
N THR A 187 17.02 -7.44 -3.60
CA THR A 187 16.07 -7.63 -2.50
C THR A 187 15.64 -6.28 -1.92
N LEU A 188 14.36 -6.19 -1.57
CA LEU A 188 13.68 -5.09 -0.88
C LEU A 188 13.28 -5.52 0.55
N ASP A 189 13.59 -6.76 0.95
CA ASP A 189 13.50 -7.20 2.34
C ASP A 189 14.63 -6.57 3.16
N ALA A 190 14.34 -6.20 4.41
CA ALA A 190 15.33 -5.57 5.28
C ALA A 190 16.43 -6.53 5.75
N GLN A 191 16.15 -7.83 5.75
CA GLN A 191 17.08 -8.86 6.23
C GLN A 191 17.97 -9.38 5.10
N ALA A 192 19.12 -9.91 5.49
CA ALA A 192 20.03 -10.59 4.58
C ALA A 192 19.36 -11.85 3.97
N THR A 193 19.76 -12.20 2.75
CA THR A 193 19.18 -13.30 1.97
C THR A 193 20.27 -14.09 1.24
N THR A 194 19.98 -15.37 1.00
CA THR A 194 20.80 -16.26 0.17
C THR A 194 20.37 -16.25 -1.30
N LEU A 195 19.30 -15.49 -1.65
CA LEU A 195 18.85 -15.33 -3.03
C LEU A 195 19.95 -14.71 -3.90
N PRO A 196 19.99 -15.03 -5.21
CA PRO A 196 20.96 -14.48 -6.15
C PRO A 196 20.62 -13.02 -6.52
N VAL A 197 20.79 -12.10 -5.57
CA VAL A 197 20.51 -10.66 -5.70
C VAL A 197 21.79 -9.83 -5.56
N ARG A 198 21.79 -8.61 -6.09
CA ARG A 198 22.94 -7.69 -6.04
C ARG A 198 23.26 -7.17 -4.63
N ASN A 199 22.26 -7.13 -3.75
CA ASN A 199 22.38 -6.62 -2.38
C ASN A 199 22.00 -7.70 -1.35
N PRO A 200 22.76 -8.80 -1.20
CA PRO A 200 22.37 -9.93 -0.35
C PRO A 200 22.29 -9.60 1.15
N GLN A 201 22.73 -8.43 1.57
CA GLN A 201 22.68 -7.93 2.95
C GLN A 201 21.30 -7.32 3.30
N GLY A 202 20.41 -7.17 2.32
CA GLY A 202 19.09 -6.58 2.49
C GLY A 202 18.99 -5.16 1.91
N CYS A 203 17.78 -4.62 1.98
CA CYS A 203 17.47 -3.22 1.73
C CYS A 203 17.52 -2.44 3.05
N SER A 204 18.11 -1.25 3.05
CA SER A 204 17.97 -0.37 4.20
C SER A 204 16.49 -0.06 4.41
N PHE A 205 16.04 -0.05 5.66
CA PHE A 205 14.68 0.36 5.98
C PHE A 205 14.54 1.90 6.04
N ASP A 206 15.41 2.61 5.32
CA ASP A 206 15.29 4.03 5.01
C ASP A 206 14.34 4.19 3.83
N MET A 207 13.32 5.04 3.98
CA MET A 207 12.24 5.11 2.99
C MET A 207 12.68 5.77 1.69
N ALA A 208 13.59 6.74 1.72
CA ALA A 208 14.06 7.41 0.51
C ALA A 208 14.94 6.45 -0.31
N GLU A 209 15.84 5.71 0.34
CA GLU A 209 16.66 4.69 -0.30
C GLU A 209 15.82 3.52 -0.84
N THR A 210 14.86 3.03 -0.05
CA THR A 210 13.92 1.99 -0.48
C THR A 210 13.14 2.43 -1.71
N ALA A 211 12.60 3.67 -1.71
CA ALA A 211 11.84 4.19 -2.84
C ALA A 211 12.71 4.36 -4.09
N ALA A 212 13.96 4.81 -3.95
CA ALA A 212 14.90 4.92 -5.07
C ALA A 212 15.20 3.54 -5.70
N LEU A 213 15.39 2.50 -4.88
CA LEU A 213 15.56 1.12 -5.35
C LEU A 213 14.32 0.62 -6.09
N VAL A 214 13.13 0.81 -5.50
CA VAL A 214 11.85 0.45 -6.15
C VAL A 214 11.68 1.17 -7.49
N ALA A 215 11.98 2.47 -7.54
CA ALA A 215 11.87 3.28 -8.76
C ALA A 215 12.84 2.80 -9.86
N GLY A 216 14.04 2.34 -9.49
CA GLY A 216 15.04 1.83 -10.41
C GLY A 216 14.74 0.44 -11.00
N CYS A 217 13.91 -0.37 -10.34
CA CYS A 217 13.55 -1.71 -10.83
C CYS A 217 12.62 -1.63 -12.06
N ALA A 218 12.73 -2.58 -12.99
CA ALA A 218 11.80 -2.73 -14.11
C ALA A 218 10.48 -3.40 -13.69
N LEU A 219 10.54 -4.31 -12.70
CA LEU A 219 9.40 -5.03 -12.13
C LEU A 219 9.61 -5.17 -10.62
N ILE A 220 8.53 -5.09 -9.85
CA ILE A 220 8.51 -5.44 -8.43
C ILE A 220 7.71 -6.72 -8.25
N ILE A 221 8.32 -7.75 -7.66
CA ILE A 221 7.64 -8.96 -7.19
C ILE A 221 7.60 -8.90 -5.67
N THR A 222 6.41 -8.88 -5.08
CA THR A 222 6.31 -8.70 -3.63
C THR A 222 5.08 -9.38 -3.05
N VAL A 223 5.09 -9.61 -1.73
CA VAL A 223 3.91 -9.98 -0.95
C VAL A 223 3.09 -8.73 -0.54
N ASP A 224 1.93 -8.93 0.08
CA ASP A 224 1.07 -7.85 0.59
C ASP A 224 1.72 -7.07 1.75
N THR A 225 2.54 -6.08 1.38
CA THR A 225 3.32 -5.21 2.27
C THR A 225 3.37 -3.77 1.73
N MET A 226 3.99 -2.87 2.50
CA MET A 226 4.26 -1.48 2.10
C MET A 226 4.94 -1.38 0.73
N ILE A 227 5.82 -2.32 0.37
CA ILE A 227 6.52 -2.33 -0.93
C ILE A 227 5.54 -2.39 -2.11
N ALA A 228 4.45 -3.16 -1.99
CA ALA A 228 3.40 -3.20 -3.02
C ALA A 228 2.78 -1.81 -3.24
N HIS A 229 2.47 -1.14 -2.14
CA HIS A 229 1.88 0.20 -2.16
C HIS A 229 2.86 1.27 -2.67
N LEU A 230 4.12 1.21 -2.26
CA LEU A 230 5.18 2.11 -2.68
C LEU A 230 5.45 1.97 -4.18
N ALA A 231 5.58 0.75 -4.68
CA ALA A 231 5.76 0.48 -6.10
C ALA A 231 4.57 0.95 -6.94
N GLY A 232 3.35 0.67 -6.47
CA GLY A 232 2.13 1.15 -7.11
C GLY A 232 2.03 2.67 -7.13
N ALA A 233 2.36 3.35 -6.02
CA ALA A 233 2.36 4.81 -5.91
C ALA A 233 3.39 5.50 -6.82
N LEU A 234 4.51 4.82 -7.07
CA LEU A 234 5.56 5.22 -8.03
C LEU A 234 5.24 4.85 -9.49
N GLY A 235 4.11 4.18 -9.74
CA GLY A 235 3.68 3.77 -11.09
C GLY A 235 4.50 2.60 -11.67
N LYS A 236 5.17 1.81 -10.82
CA LYS A 236 5.97 0.66 -11.27
C LYS A 236 5.07 -0.55 -11.56
N PRO A 237 5.44 -1.43 -12.50
CA PRO A 237 4.83 -2.76 -12.61
C PRO A 237 5.00 -3.54 -11.29
N VAL A 238 3.90 -4.10 -10.77
CA VAL A 238 3.89 -4.86 -9.50
C VAL A 238 3.26 -6.23 -9.70
N TRP A 239 3.95 -7.30 -9.37
CA TRP A 239 3.38 -8.63 -9.32
C TRP A 239 3.27 -9.05 -7.86
N LEU A 240 2.03 -9.13 -7.39
CA LEU A 240 1.69 -9.26 -5.98
C LEU A 240 1.29 -10.69 -5.66
N LEU A 241 2.09 -11.35 -4.83
CA LEU A 241 1.80 -12.66 -4.26
C LEU A 241 0.88 -12.48 -3.04
N LEU A 242 -0.27 -13.13 -3.07
CA LEU A 242 -1.32 -12.99 -2.06
C LEU A 242 -1.58 -14.32 -1.34
N LYS A 243 -1.75 -14.26 -0.02
CA LYS A 243 -2.27 -15.41 0.73
C LYS A 243 -3.71 -15.72 0.30
N HIS A 244 -4.21 -16.92 0.61
CA HIS A 244 -5.50 -17.41 0.13
C HIS A 244 -6.69 -16.50 0.45
N ALA A 245 -6.74 -15.95 1.67
CA ALA A 245 -7.73 -14.95 2.07
C ALA A 245 -7.04 -13.59 2.24
N PRO A 246 -6.80 -12.85 1.14
CA PRO A 246 -6.06 -11.60 1.21
C PRO A 246 -6.87 -10.50 1.89
N ASP A 247 -6.22 -9.37 2.11
CA ASP A 247 -6.84 -8.16 2.63
C ASP A 247 -7.99 -7.64 1.72
N TRP A 248 -8.87 -6.81 2.26
CA TRP A 248 -10.04 -6.24 1.57
C TRP A 248 -9.67 -5.43 0.31
N ARG A 249 -8.43 -4.91 0.25
CA ARG A 249 -7.92 -4.13 -0.89
C ARG A 249 -7.78 -4.94 -2.17
N TRP A 250 -7.64 -6.25 -2.06
CA TRP A 250 -7.28 -7.12 -3.17
C TRP A 250 -8.46 -7.98 -3.60
N ALA A 251 -8.73 -7.99 -4.91
CA ALA A 251 -9.74 -8.80 -5.58
C ALA A 251 -9.04 -9.90 -6.41
N PRO A 252 -8.49 -10.94 -5.75
CA PRO A 252 -7.60 -11.92 -6.38
C PRO A 252 -8.23 -12.65 -7.58
N GLU A 253 -9.55 -12.83 -7.57
CA GLU A 253 -10.32 -13.46 -8.65
C GLU A 253 -10.21 -12.73 -10.00
N THR A 254 -9.88 -11.43 -9.98
CA THR A 254 -9.72 -10.64 -11.20
C THR A 254 -8.29 -10.69 -11.76
N GLY A 255 -7.31 -11.12 -10.96
CA GLY A 255 -5.88 -11.02 -11.28
C GLY A 255 -5.36 -9.59 -11.41
N ARG A 256 -6.16 -8.56 -11.10
CA ARG A 256 -5.86 -7.13 -11.27
C ARG A 256 -6.18 -6.36 -10.00
N SER A 257 -5.58 -5.17 -9.86
CA SER A 257 -5.89 -4.25 -8.76
C SER A 257 -6.58 -3.00 -9.27
N GLU A 258 -7.71 -2.65 -8.65
CA GLU A 258 -8.33 -1.34 -8.85
C GLU A 258 -7.48 -0.20 -8.25
N TRP A 259 -6.77 -0.50 -7.15
CA TRP A 259 -5.90 0.47 -6.48
C TRP A 259 -4.64 0.78 -7.28
N TYR A 260 -4.11 -0.19 -8.01
CA TYR A 260 -2.88 -0.06 -8.78
C TYR A 260 -3.04 -0.73 -10.15
N PRO A 261 -3.37 0.02 -11.21
CA PRO A 261 -3.57 -0.54 -12.55
C PRO A 261 -2.34 -1.28 -13.11
N SER A 262 -1.13 -0.94 -12.63
CA SER A 262 0.12 -1.60 -12.97
C SER A 262 0.33 -2.94 -12.25
N ALA A 263 -0.57 -3.32 -11.33
CA ALA A 263 -0.44 -4.54 -10.54
C ALA A 263 -1.11 -5.76 -11.18
N ARG A 264 -0.45 -6.91 -11.04
CA ARG A 264 -0.98 -8.25 -11.31
C ARG A 264 -1.04 -9.03 -10.01
N LEU A 265 -2.12 -9.77 -9.77
CA LEU A 265 -2.35 -10.49 -8.53
C LEU A 265 -2.19 -12.01 -8.74
N TYR A 266 -1.43 -12.65 -7.85
CA TYR A 266 -1.18 -14.09 -7.84
C TYR A 266 -1.51 -14.62 -6.43
N ALA A 267 -2.72 -15.14 -6.25
CA ALA A 267 -3.17 -15.64 -4.95
C ALA A 267 -2.92 -17.14 -4.79
N GLN A 268 -2.70 -17.58 -3.54
CA GLN A 268 -2.67 -18.99 -3.19
C GLN A 268 -3.99 -19.68 -3.60
N PRO A 269 -3.94 -20.76 -4.42
CA PRO A 269 -5.14 -21.51 -4.78
C PRO A 269 -5.85 -22.12 -3.57
N ALA A 270 -5.08 -22.52 -2.55
CA ALA A 270 -5.56 -23.02 -1.26
C ALA A 270 -4.69 -22.46 -0.12
N PRO A 271 -5.18 -22.37 1.13
CA PRO A 271 -4.38 -21.89 2.26
C PRO A 271 -3.02 -22.59 2.37
N GLY A 272 -1.94 -21.80 2.31
CA GLY A 272 -0.56 -22.30 2.39
C GLY A 272 0.05 -22.77 1.07
N ASP A 273 -0.72 -22.84 -0.02
CA ASP A 273 -0.22 -23.21 -1.35
C ASP A 273 0.49 -22.03 -2.05
N TRP A 274 1.63 -21.63 -1.49
CA TRP A 274 2.51 -20.65 -2.12
C TRP A 274 3.13 -21.18 -3.42
N ALA A 275 3.37 -22.48 -3.52
CA ALA A 275 3.95 -23.09 -4.72
C ALA A 275 3.04 -22.90 -5.95
N GLY A 276 1.72 -23.05 -5.80
CA GLY A 276 0.76 -22.79 -6.86
C GLY A 276 0.75 -21.34 -7.31
N ALA A 277 0.78 -20.38 -6.38
CA ALA A 277 0.86 -18.95 -6.71
C ALA A 277 2.16 -18.59 -7.44
N VAL A 278 3.30 -19.14 -6.97
CA VAL A 278 4.62 -18.94 -7.58
C VAL A 278 4.69 -19.58 -8.97
N ALA A 279 4.10 -20.74 -9.18
CA ALA A 279 4.07 -21.40 -10.50
C ALA A 279 3.30 -20.56 -11.53
N ALA A 280 2.15 -19.98 -11.15
CA ALA A 280 1.39 -19.08 -12.01
C ALA A 280 2.19 -17.80 -12.35
N LEU A 281 2.89 -17.24 -11.35
CA LEU A 281 3.78 -16.10 -11.56
C LEU A 281 4.95 -16.43 -12.49
N ALA A 282 5.59 -17.59 -12.30
CA ALA A 282 6.74 -18.05 -13.07
C ALA A 282 6.40 -18.14 -14.57
N HIS A 283 5.24 -18.72 -14.88
CA HIS A 283 4.73 -18.83 -16.24
C HIS A 283 4.66 -17.46 -16.94
N ASP A 284 4.07 -16.47 -16.27
CA ASP A 284 3.97 -15.11 -16.80
C ASP A 284 5.35 -14.42 -16.88
N LEU A 285 6.26 -14.72 -15.93
CA LEU A 285 7.60 -14.15 -15.86
C LEU A 285 8.42 -14.55 -17.08
N ASP A 286 8.39 -15.81 -17.45
CA ASP A 286 9.14 -16.31 -18.60
C ASP A 286 8.64 -15.73 -19.94
N LEU A 287 7.35 -15.41 -20.01
CA LEU A 287 6.75 -14.75 -21.19
C LEU A 287 7.09 -13.25 -21.29
N THR A 288 7.19 -12.56 -20.15
CA THR A 288 7.30 -11.10 -20.10
C THR A 288 8.74 -10.60 -19.90
N PHE A 289 9.54 -11.37 -19.15
CA PHE A 289 10.94 -11.11 -18.80
C PHE A 289 11.78 -12.37 -19.09
N PRO A 290 11.98 -12.69 -20.38
CA PRO A 290 12.73 -13.88 -20.78
C PRO A 290 14.18 -13.79 -20.29
N LEU A 291 14.79 -14.95 -20.03
CA LEU A 291 16.19 -15.04 -19.65
C LEU A 291 17.08 -14.40 -20.72
N GLN A 292 18.07 -13.64 -20.28
CA GLN A 292 19.08 -13.09 -21.17
C GLN A 292 19.84 -14.27 -21.83
N PRO A 293 20.05 -14.28 -23.15
CA PRO A 293 20.65 -15.41 -23.87
C PRO A 293 22.04 -15.83 -23.37
N GLU A 294 22.75 -14.91 -22.74
CA GLU A 294 24.10 -15.09 -22.18
C GLU A 294 24.16 -15.99 -20.93
N PHE A 295 23.02 -16.34 -20.33
CA PHE A 295 22.92 -17.25 -19.18
C PHE A 295 22.19 -18.57 -19.48
N ALA A 296 21.85 -18.84 -20.75
CA ALA A 296 21.11 -20.04 -21.18
C ALA A 296 22.01 -21.28 -21.45
N ARG A 297 23.16 -21.41 -20.79
CA ARG A 297 24.10 -22.53 -20.98
C ARG A 297 24.50 -23.19 -19.68
#